data_AF-A0A8J5IFQ2-F1
#
_entry.id   AF-A0A8J5IFQ2-F1
#
_cell.length_a   1.000
_cell.length_b   1.000
_cell.length_c   1.000
_cell.angle_alpha   90.00
_cell.angle_beta   90.00
_cell.angle_gamma   90.00
#
_symmetry.space_group_name_H-M   'P 1'
#
loop_
_entity.id
_entity.type
_entity.pdbx_description
1 polymer ?
#
loop_
_entity_poly.entity_id
_entity_poly.type
_entity_poly.pdbx_seq_one_letter_code
_entity_poly.pdbx_strand_id
1 'polypeptide(L)'
;MEILKRTALHEATEQGHTATVDLLLKLGADGFLTDQRLQVPLHLATCKGYDKIATCLVSKFPQTVVYQDITGCTPLHFAIQQKHWSIAAELVSFIQSSGDINYHGVSAWLNAQGRSVHCLNLQDIHGFTALHYACIHGNFEICKALVSAGAAVSASLCEYRIRTGTAHLLGTWWKGKKLVGNRKSLKKEADQTQAFDVEAPAELVIQGCKQDFSNYQERLIVLELLLRRENADDSNREKPILVKMTPSPLLHIAAQLADINISVAVEMCRQLHKLRVEINMPHPRTGETVLLQECKRICILANKCSDANSLLVGRTTDQLALVRSLLELGANVDLANETNGESPLGCAAWYGHLALMDLLLEAGADKDGFLRRCSFSPLHFAALGNNVACAKMLIGRSATVNVEMPPANAETPLYFAIRSKSAEMVDLLLRSTADSCSPCTVQRDCSSFGVILSLKEGNNSQAEEGVNAGNVGVCAAPMVASPLTFGLLVAQSLKEFSAPEELSCTVERSRRQTRWKEMECICTMVAKRLLEVNGGSKGIVTRGDIHLACVVGFWELVQILL
;
A
#
# COMPACT_ATOMS: atom_id res chain seq x y z
N MET A 1 25.04 -8.78 -43.95
CA MET A 1 26.00 -8.76 -42.84
C MET A 1 26.16 -7.30 -42.42
N GLU A 2 25.34 -6.84 -41.48
CA GLU A 2 25.58 -5.54 -40.85
C GLU A 2 26.91 -5.65 -40.11
N ILE A 3 27.90 -4.88 -40.59
CA ILE A 3 29.22 -4.82 -40.00
C ILE A 3 29.02 -4.27 -38.58
N LEU A 4 29.10 -5.15 -37.59
CA LEU A 4 29.27 -4.78 -36.19
C LEU A 4 30.42 -3.78 -36.16
N LYS A 5 30.18 -2.52 -35.77
CA LYS A 5 31.22 -1.48 -35.58
C LYS A 5 32.08 -1.80 -34.35
N ARG A 6 32.54 -3.04 -34.24
CA ARG A 6 33.25 -3.59 -33.10
C ARG A 6 34.74 -3.63 -33.44
N THR A 7 35.57 -3.06 -32.57
CA THR A 7 37.02 -3.03 -32.78
C THR A 7 37.66 -4.34 -32.33
N ALA A 8 38.88 -4.62 -32.78
CA ALA A 8 39.68 -5.73 -32.27
C ALA A 8 39.84 -5.67 -30.73
N LEU A 9 39.94 -4.44 -30.18
CA LEU A 9 39.99 -4.23 -28.73
C LEU A 9 38.71 -4.72 -28.04
N HIS A 10 37.52 -4.43 -28.58
CA HIS A 10 36.25 -4.89 -28.00
C HIS A 10 36.15 -6.42 -27.96
N GLU A 11 36.51 -7.08 -29.06
CA GLU A 11 36.48 -8.54 -29.16
C GLU A 11 37.50 -9.18 -28.19
N ALA A 12 38.72 -8.63 -28.13
CA ALA A 12 39.75 -9.08 -27.19
C ALA A 12 39.32 -8.92 -25.71
N THR A 13 38.64 -7.82 -25.36
CA THR A 13 38.06 -7.63 -24.02
C THR A 13 36.93 -8.61 -23.73
N GLU A 14 36.03 -8.89 -24.68
CA GLU A 14 34.91 -9.80 -24.42
C GLU A 14 35.39 -11.23 -24.15
N GLN A 15 36.39 -11.69 -24.90
CA GLN A 15 36.99 -13.01 -24.75
C GLN A 15 37.99 -13.10 -23.56
N GLY A 16 38.27 -11.99 -22.86
CA GLY A 16 39.14 -11.98 -21.68
C GLY A 16 40.63 -12.17 -21.98
N HIS A 17 41.07 -11.87 -23.20
CA HIS A 17 42.45 -12.09 -23.63
C HIS A 17 43.38 -10.96 -23.14
N THR A 18 43.77 -11.02 -21.88
CA THR A 18 44.64 -10.03 -21.22
C THR A 18 45.89 -9.64 -22.05
N ALA A 19 46.64 -10.63 -22.53
CA ALA A 19 47.87 -10.38 -23.30
C ALA A 19 47.62 -9.69 -24.65
N THR A 20 46.50 -9.99 -25.33
CA THR A 20 46.17 -9.34 -26.60
C THR A 20 45.64 -7.92 -26.36
N VAL A 21 44.90 -7.69 -25.29
CA VAL A 21 44.49 -6.34 -24.88
C VAL A 21 45.72 -5.47 -24.58
N ASP A 22 46.68 -5.96 -23.79
CA ASP A 22 47.91 -5.21 -23.50
C ASP A 22 48.73 -4.91 -24.76
N LEU A 23 48.81 -5.85 -25.70
CA LEU A 23 49.47 -5.64 -26.98
C LEU A 23 48.76 -4.56 -27.80
N LEU A 24 47.43 -4.64 -27.92
CA LEU A 24 46.62 -3.65 -28.65
C LEU A 24 46.75 -2.26 -28.04
N LEU A 25 46.75 -2.15 -26.71
CA LEU A 25 46.95 -0.88 -26.01
C LEU A 25 48.36 -0.31 -26.23
N LYS A 26 49.40 -1.16 -26.27
CA LYS A 26 50.78 -0.74 -26.62
C LYS A 26 50.88 -0.25 -28.07
N LEU A 27 50.10 -0.83 -28.98
CA LEU A 27 50.02 -0.43 -30.39
C LEU A 27 49.17 0.83 -30.62
N GLY A 28 48.61 1.43 -29.57
CA GLY A 28 47.83 2.66 -29.66
C GLY A 28 46.36 2.46 -30.03
N ALA A 29 45.79 1.28 -29.74
CA ALA A 29 44.36 1.06 -29.92
C ALA A 29 43.54 2.05 -29.08
N ASP A 30 42.55 2.68 -29.71
CA ASP A 30 41.69 3.69 -29.07
C ASP A 30 40.62 3.01 -28.19
N GLY A 31 40.68 3.28 -26.88
CA GLY A 31 39.72 2.80 -25.88
C GLY A 31 38.42 3.61 -25.77
N PHE A 32 38.31 4.75 -26.48
CA PHE A 32 37.11 5.60 -26.47
C PHE A 32 36.06 5.19 -27.50
N LEU A 33 36.41 4.31 -28.43
CA LEU A 33 35.50 3.83 -29.45
C LEU A 33 34.38 3.01 -28.83
N THR A 34 33.17 3.21 -29.33
CA THR A 34 31.98 2.51 -28.86
C THR A 34 31.45 1.53 -29.91
N ASP A 35 30.86 0.43 -29.46
CA ASP A 35 30.14 -0.50 -30.32
C ASP A 35 28.73 0.04 -30.72
N GLN A 36 27.91 -0.83 -31.33
CA GLN A 36 26.53 -0.47 -31.73
C GLN A 36 25.59 -0.20 -30.53
N ARG A 37 25.93 -0.68 -29.34
CA ARG A 37 25.22 -0.44 -28.07
C ARG A 37 25.79 0.75 -27.32
N LEU A 38 26.68 1.52 -27.93
CA LEU A 38 27.40 2.64 -27.31
C LEU A 38 28.32 2.19 -26.15
N GLN A 39 28.68 0.90 -26.10
CA GLN A 39 29.56 0.37 -25.06
C GLN A 39 31.02 0.57 -25.46
N VAL A 40 31.82 1.14 -24.55
CA VAL A 40 33.28 1.11 -24.64
C VAL A 40 33.84 -0.23 -24.13
N PRO A 41 35.10 -0.61 -24.47
CA PRO A 41 35.71 -1.86 -24.02
C PRO A 41 35.67 -2.07 -22.49
N LEU A 42 35.69 -0.97 -21.71
CA LEU A 42 35.55 -1.02 -20.25
C LEU A 42 34.18 -1.55 -19.78
N HIS A 43 33.08 -1.30 -20.51
CA HIS A 43 31.77 -1.90 -20.20
C HIS A 43 31.81 -3.42 -20.33
N LEU A 44 32.49 -3.93 -21.35
CA LEU A 44 32.63 -5.37 -21.56
C LEU A 44 33.50 -6.02 -20.48
N ALA A 45 34.63 -5.38 -20.15
CA ALA A 45 35.52 -5.86 -19.10
C ALA A 45 34.85 -5.91 -17.72
N THR A 46 34.09 -4.85 -17.37
CA THR A 46 33.34 -4.76 -16.11
C THR A 46 32.16 -5.73 -16.07
N CYS A 47 31.41 -5.89 -17.18
CA CYS A 47 30.31 -6.84 -17.28
C CYS A 47 30.77 -8.31 -17.13
N LYS A 48 31.94 -8.65 -17.68
CA LYS A 48 32.50 -10.01 -17.60
C LYS A 48 33.34 -10.29 -16.36
N GLY A 49 33.75 -9.27 -15.61
CA GLY A 49 34.54 -9.42 -14.38
C GLY A 49 36.05 -9.60 -14.63
N TYR A 50 36.60 -8.98 -15.67
CA TYR A 50 38.03 -9.07 -15.98
C TYR A 50 38.84 -7.98 -15.28
N ASP A 51 39.15 -8.18 -14.00
CA ASP A 51 39.85 -7.21 -13.13
C ASP A 51 41.08 -6.59 -13.79
N LYS A 52 42.04 -7.42 -14.22
CA LYS A 52 43.31 -6.96 -14.83
C LYS A 52 43.09 -6.11 -16.08
N ILE A 53 42.08 -6.45 -16.88
CA ILE A 53 41.77 -5.72 -18.11
C ILE A 53 41.10 -4.39 -17.76
N ALA A 54 40.19 -4.39 -16.78
CA ALA A 54 39.55 -3.17 -16.28
C ALA A 54 40.59 -2.19 -15.70
N THR A 55 41.51 -2.64 -14.84
CA THR A 55 42.57 -1.79 -14.27
C THR A 55 43.48 -1.23 -15.35
N CYS A 56 43.86 -2.04 -16.35
CA CYS A 56 44.69 -1.60 -17.48
C CYS A 56 43.97 -0.50 -18.30
N LEU A 57 42.69 -0.70 -18.63
CA LEU A 57 41.89 0.26 -19.38
C LEU A 57 41.66 1.56 -18.60
N VAL A 58 41.37 1.50 -17.31
CA VAL A 58 41.18 2.70 -16.45
C VAL A 58 42.48 3.50 -16.35
N SER A 59 43.62 2.82 -16.20
CA SER A 59 44.94 3.49 -16.12
C SER A 59 45.31 4.26 -17.40
N LYS A 60 44.87 3.78 -18.57
CA LYS A 60 45.17 4.39 -19.87
C LYS A 60 44.11 5.38 -20.34
N PHE A 61 42.85 5.13 -20.01
CA PHE A 61 41.69 5.87 -20.50
C PHE A 61 40.72 6.23 -19.36
N PRO A 62 41.09 7.15 -18.45
CA PRO A 62 40.32 7.41 -17.24
C PRO A 62 38.93 8.01 -17.50
N GLN A 63 38.74 8.72 -18.62
CA GLN A 63 37.44 9.31 -18.98
C GLN A 63 36.39 8.27 -19.41
N THR A 64 36.78 7.03 -19.69
CA THR A 64 35.86 5.96 -20.13
C THR A 64 34.91 5.50 -19.02
N VAL A 65 35.24 5.77 -17.75
CA VAL A 65 34.43 5.41 -16.57
C VAL A 65 33.05 6.09 -16.58
N VAL A 66 32.92 7.22 -17.27
CA VAL A 66 31.70 8.06 -17.26
C VAL A 66 30.84 7.85 -18.52
N TYR A 67 31.29 7.01 -19.46
CA TYR A 67 30.53 6.74 -20.69
C TYR A 67 29.25 5.96 -20.35
N GLN A 68 28.16 6.30 -21.03
CA GLN A 68 26.87 5.63 -20.90
C GLN A 68 26.55 4.84 -22.17
N ASP A 69 26.02 3.64 -21.99
CA ASP A 69 25.52 2.82 -23.09
C ASP A 69 24.11 3.27 -23.58
N ILE A 70 23.51 2.53 -24.51
CA ILE A 70 22.15 2.81 -25.02
C ILE A 70 21.05 2.83 -23.92
N THR A 71 21.30 2.19 -22.79
CA THR A 71 20.39 2.17 -21.63
C THR A 71 20.77 3.20 -20.57
N GLY A 72 21.77 4.04 -20.80
CA GLY A 72 22.25 5.01 -19.82
C GLY A 72 23.17 4.41 -18.74
N CYS A 73 23.50 3.12 -18.83
CA CYS A 73 24.34 2.44 -17.84
C CYS A 73 25.82 2.79 -18.06
N THR A 74 26.53 3.06 -16.96
CA THR A 74 28.00 3.24 -16.96
C THR A 74 28.72 1.93 -16.65
N PRO A 75 30.04 1.82 -16.86
CA PRO A 75 30.80 0.61 -16.48
C PRO A 75 30.67 0.27 -14.99
N LEU A 76 30.49 1.28 -14.13
CA LEU A 76 30.24 1.08 -12.71
C LEU A 76 28.88 0.41 -12.44
N HIS A 77 27.83 0.75 -13.21
CA HIS A 77 26.54 0.06 -13.12
C HIS A 77 26.69 -1.43 -13.44
N PHE A 78 27.39 -1.77 -14.53
CA PHE A 78 27.62 -3.17 -14.91
C PHE A 78 28.44 -3.94 -13.88
N ALA A 79 29.51 -3.34 -13.32
CA ALA A 79 30.31 -3.98 -12.30
C ALA A 79 29.48 -4.36 -11.06
N ILE A 80 28.61 -3.45 -10.60
CA ILE A 80 27.75 -3.68 -9.43
C ILE A 80 26.63 -4.66 -9.75
N GLN A 81 25.95 -4.51 -10.90
CA GLN A 81 24.86 -5.37 -11.35
C GLN A 81 25.30 -6.83 -11.49
N GLN A 82 26.54 -7.06 -11.96
CA GLN A 82 27.12 -8.40 -12.11
C GLN A 82 27.86 -8.89 -10.85
N LYS A 83 27.77 -8.16 -9.73
CA LYS A 83 28.39 -8.49 -8.42
C LYS A 83 29.93 -8.58 -8.47
N HIS A 84 30.58 -7.86 -9.39
CA HIS A 84 32.05 -7.78 -9.49
C HIS A 84 32.61 -6.71 -8.54
N TRP A 85 32.60 -7.04 -7.25
CA TRP A 85 32.89 -6.12 -6.16
C TRP A 85 34.30 -5.53 -6.17
N SER A 86 35.30 -6.31 -6.56
CA SER A 86 36.69 -5.87 -6.66
C SER A 86 36.85 -4.73 -7.66
N ILE A 87 36.28 -4.90 -8.87
CA ILE A 87 36.31 -3.88 -9.93
C ILE A 87 35.53 -2.65 -9.51
N ALA A 88 34.37 -2.83 -8.89
CA ALA A 88 33.56 -1.71 -8.41
C ALA A 88 34.34 -0.87 -7.37
N ALA A 89 35.01 -1.50 -6.41
CA ALA A 89 35.84 -0.81 -5.42
C ALA A 89 37.03 -0.07 -6.07
N GLU A 90 37.71 -0.70 -7.04
CA GLU A 90 38.79 -0.05 -7.80
C GLU A 90 38.28 1.18 -8.55
N LEU A 91 37.16 1.06 -9.26
CA LEU A 91 36.55 2.17 -9.99
C LEU A 91 36.17 3.33 -9.06
N VAL A 92 35.58 3.04 -7.89
CA VAL A 92 35.21 4.07 -6.91
C VAL A 92 36.45 4.75 -6.32
N SER A 93 37.49 3.98 -5.96
CA SER A 93 38.75 4.54 -5.47
C SER A 93 39.44 5.44 -6.50
N PHE A 94 39.38 5.03 -7.77
CA PHE A 94 39.91 5.82 -8.88
C PHE A 94 39.15 7.15 -9.02
N ILE A 95 37.81 7.11 -8.96
CA ILE A 95 36.96 8.31 -8.99
C ILE A 95 37.28 9.26 -7.83
N GLN A 96 37.47 8.74 -6.61
CA GLN A 96 37.87 9.55 -5.45
C GLN A 96 39.23 10.23 -5.63
N SER A 97 40.22 9.51 -6.16
CA SER A 97 41.59 10.02 -6.34
C SER A 97 41.73 11.03 -7.47
N SER A 98 40.85 10.95 -8.49
CA SER A 98 41.00 11.70 -9.73
C SER A 98 40.39 13.10 -9.69
N GLY A 99 39.68 13.48 -8.62
CA GLY A 99 39.23 14.84 -8.33
C GLY A 99 38.50 15.51 -9.50
N ASP A 100 37.18 15.39 -9.53
CA ASP A 100 36.32 15.98 -10.57
C ASP A 100 36.67 15.51 -11.99
N ILE A 101 36.43 14.23 -12.28
CA ILE A 101 36.07 13.83 -13.66
C ILE A 101 34.67 14.39 -13.94
N ASN A 102 34.58 15.71 -14.05
CA ASN A 102 33.36 16.38 -14.49
C ASN A 102 33.07 15.88 -15.90
N TYR A 103 31.91 15.26 -16.09
CA TYR A 103 31.47 14.83 -17.40
C TYR A 103 31.32 16.05 -18.31
N HIS A 104 32.33 16.36 -19.13
CA HIS A 104 32.26 17.45 -20.10
C HIS A 104 31.30 17.17 -21.28
N GLY A 105 30.50 16.10 -21.23
CA GLY A 105 29.68 15.61 -22.34
C GLY A 105 28.24 16.15 -22.41
N VAL A 106 27.62 16.58 -21.31
CA VAL A 106 26.23 17.10 -21.25
C VAL A 106 26.09 17.94 -19.98
N SER A 107 25.83 19.25 -19.96
CA SER A 107 25.12 20.11 -20.89
C SER A 107 25.56 21.58 -20.76
N ALA A 108 25.55 22.31 -21.87
CA ALA A 108 25.60 23.78 -21.85
C ALA A 108 24.37 24.42 -21.13
N TRP A 109 23.42 23.62 -20.64
CA TRP A 109 22.17 24.06 -20.02
C TRP A 109 22.15 23.87 -18.48
N LEU A 110 22.69 22.76 -17.93
CA LEU A 110 22.99 22.61 -16.49
C LEU A 110 24.10 23.58 -16.07
N ASN A 111 25.08 23.83 -16.95
CA ASN A 111 26.06 24.88 -16.76
C ASN A 111 25.43 26.29 -16.80
N ALA A 112 24.28 26.47 -17.46
CA ALA A 112 23.53 27.73 -17.42
C ALA A 112 22.72 27.91 -16.13
N GLN A 113 22.50 26.84 -15.35
CA GLN A 113 21.91 26.86 -14.00
C GLN A 113 22.94 26.68 -12.86
N GLY A 114 24.23 26.49 -13.18
CA GLY A 114 25.31 26.34 -12.19
C GLY A 114 25.33 25.01 -11.42
N ARG A 115 24.70 23.93 -11.91
CA ARG A 115 24.69 22.62 -11.23
C ARG A 115 25.69 21.65 -11.88
N SER A 116 26.77 21.30 -11.17
CA SER A 116 27.65 20.18 -11.55
C SER A 116 27.06 18.86 -11.06
N VAL A 117 26.89 17.87 -11.95
CA VAL A 117 26.40 16.53 -11.58
C VAL A 117 27.60 15.61 -11.44
N HIS A 118 27.83 15.12 -10.22
CA HIS A 118 28.89 14.17 -9.92
C HIS A 118 28.72 12.87 -10.74
N CYS A 119 29.81 12.29 -11.25
CA CYS A 119 29.78 11.11 -12.13
C CYS A 119 29.09 9.87 -11.53
N LEU A 120 29.08 9.76 -10.19
CA LEU A 120 28.39 8.69 -9.45
C LEU A 120 26.86 8.81 -9.47
N ASN A 121 26.34 9.99 -9.80
CA ASN A 121 24.91 10.29 -9.82
C ASN A 121 24.31 10.18 -11.23
N LEU A 122 25.07 9.61 -12.18
CA LEU A 122 24.53 9.27 -13.49
C LEU A 122 23.49 8.16 -13.36
N GLN A 123 22.40 8.33 -14.10
CA GLN A 123 21.22 7.46 -14.05
C GLN A 123 21.04 6.69 -15.36
N ASP A 124 20.52 5.48 -15.25
CA ASP A 124 20.06 4.67 -16.38
C ASP A 124 18.66 5.12 -16.89
N ILE A 125 18.13 4.41 -17.90
CA ILE A 125 16.77 4.63 -18.45
C ILE A 125 15.65 4.51 -17.42
N HIS A 126 15.90 3.85 -16.29
CA HIS A 126 14.95 3.66 -15.20
C HIS A 126 15.15 4.69 -14.09
N GLY A 127 16.17 5.55 -14.20
CA GLY A 127 16.52 6.54 -13.20
C GLY A 127 17.40 6.01 -12.06
N PHE A 128 17.88 4.76 -12.13
CA PHE A 128 18.74 4.17 -11.11
C PHE A 128 20.19 4.62 -11.26
N THR A 129 20.82 4.92 -10.14
CA THR A 129 22.26 5.18 -10.03
C THR A 129 23.01 3.93 -9.58
N ALA A 130 24.35 3.97 -9.66
CA ALA A 130 25.22 2.91 -9.13
C ALA A 130 24.93 2.58 -7.64
N LEU A 131 24.56 3.58 -6.84
CA LEU A 131 24.18 3.39 -5.43
C LEU A 131 22.88 2.58 -5.30
N HIS A 132 21.91 2.75 -6.20
CA HIS A 132 20.67 1.98 -6.19
C HIS A 132 20.95 0.48 -6.41
N TYR A 133 21.77 0.13 -7.40
CA TYR A 133 22.18 -1.26 -7.65
C TYR A 133 22.96 -1.86 -6.46
N ALA A 134 23.85 -1.08 -5.83
CA ALA A 134 24.58 -1.53 -4.66
C ALA A 134 23.65 -1.81 -3.47
N CYS A 135 22.62 -0.97 -3.29
CA CYS A 135 21.58 -1.13 -2.28
C CYS A 135 20.71 -2.38 -2.51
N ILE A 136 20.34 -2.67 -3.77
CA ILE A 136 19.58 -3.88 -4.13
C ILE A 136 20.33 -5.14 -3.70
N HIS A 137 21.63 -5.20 -3.97
CA HIS A 137 22.45 -6.35 -3.59
C HIS A 137 22.90 -6.37 -2.12
N GLY A 138 22.82 -5.23 -1.42
CA GLY A 138 23.06 -5.15 0.02
C GLY A 138 24.53 -5.19 0.43
N ASN A 139 25.46 -4.88 -0.49
CA ASN A 139 26.89 -4.89 -0.18
C ASN A 139 27.31 -3.61 0.56
N PHE A 140 27.58 -3.75 1.86
CA PHE A 140 27.93 -2.63 2.74
C PHE A 140 29.19 -1.88 2.31
N GLU A 141 30.27 -2.59 1.97
CA GLU A 141 31.56 -1.96 1.66
C GLU A 141 31.47 -1.05 0.42
N ILE A 142 30.72 -1.47 -0.59
CA ILE A 142 30.54 -0.67 -1.80
C ILE A 142 29.58 0.49 -1.57
N CYS A 143 28.48 0.28 -0.84
CA CYS A 143 27.59 1.38 -0.45
C CYS A 143 28.36 2.45 0.33
N LYS A 144 29.19 2.05 1.29
CA LYS A 144 30.07 2.94 2.05
C LYS A 144 31.07 3.66 1.16
N ALA A 145 31.74 2.93 0.25
CA ALA A 145 32.68 3.52 -0.68
C ALA A 145 32.01 4.57 -1.58
N LEU A 146 30.83 4.27 -2.14
CA LEU A 146 30.07 5.20 -2.97
C LEU A 146 29.62 6.45 -2.21
N VAL A 147 29.08 6.30 -1.01
CA VAL A 147 28.66 7.44 -0.17
C VAL A 147 29.88 8.29 0.21
N SER A 148 31.00 7.67 0.61
CA SER A 148 32.25 8.39 0.91
C SER A 148 32.85 9.10 -0.30
N ALA A 149 32.53 8.63 -1.51
CA ALA A 149 32.93 9.24 -2.78
C ALA A 149 31.98 10.35 -3.25
N GLY A 150 30.94 10.70 -2.49
CA GLY A 150 30.00 11.78 -2.83
C GLY A 150 28.79 11.35 -3.66
N ALA A 151 28.41 10.07 -3.65
CA ALA A 151 27.15 9.63 -4.24
C ALA A 151 25.95 10.24 -3.49
N ALA A 152 24.97 10.75 -4.24
CA ALA A 152 23.77 11.36 -3.68
C ALA A 152 22.86 10.29 -3.06
N VAL A 153 22.46 10.52 -1.81
CA VAL A 153 21.59 9.62 -1.04
C VAL A 153 20.10 9.92 -1.24
N SER A 154 19.77 11.16 -1.59
CA SER A 154 18.39 11.58 -1.90
C SER A 154 18.05 11.31 -3.37
N ALA A 155 16.81 10.90 -3.63
CA ALA A 155 16.23 10.89 -4.96
C ALA A 155 16.04 12.34 -5.45
N SER A 156 17.11 12.95 -5.97
CA SER A 156 17.01 14.22 -6.68
C SER A 156 16.32 13.97 -8.02
N LEU A 157 15.24 14.72 -8.28
CA LEU A 157 14.43 14.68 -9.51
C LEU A 157 15.27 14.32 -10.73
N CYS A 158 14.96 13.17 -11.32
CA CYS A 158 15.57 12.67 -12.52
C CYS A 158 15.08 13.49 -13.72
N GLU A 159 15.92 14.37 -14.26
CA GLU A 159 15.77 14.78 -15.66
C GLU A 159 16.47 13.73 -16.55
N TYR A 160 15.86 12.55 -16.67
CA TYR A 160 16.29 11.61 -17.70
C TYR A 160 15.81 12.12 -19.06
N ARG A 161 16.68 12.80 -19.80
CA ARG A 161 16.49 12.97 -21.24
C ARG A 161 16.98 11.70 -21.92
N ILE A 162 16.06 10.94 -22.50
CA ILE A 162 16.40 10.04 -23.61
C ILE A 162 17.04 10.93 -24.68
N ARG A 163 18.36 10.95 -24.74
CA ARG A 163 19.02 11.35 -25.98
C ARG A 163 18.96 10.14 -26.90
N THR A 164 17.89 10.03 -27.68
CA THR A 164 17.98 9.39 -29.00
C THR A 164 19.01 10.20 -29.78
N GLY A 165 20.27 9.76 -29.70
CA GLY A 165 21.41 10.46 -30.25
C GLY A 165 21.89 11.59 -29.35
N THR A 166 22.98 11.33 -28.63
CA THR A 166 23.81 12.43 -28.14
C THR A 166 24.16 13.37 -29.29
N ALA A 167 24.15 14.68 -29.04
CA ALA A 167 24.46 15.69 -30.05
C ALA A 167 25.86 15.52 -30.70
N HIS A 168 26.76 14.75 -30.07
CA HIS A 168 28.04 14.34 -30.66
C HIS A 168 27.92 13.17 -31.67
N LEU A 169 26.87 12.36 -31.56
CA LEU A 169 26.50 11.31 -32.53
C LEU A 169 25.50 11.80 -33.59
N LEU A 170 24.82 12.93 -33.36
CA LEU A 170 24.02 13.64 -34.35
C LEU A 170 24.88 14.46 -35.31
N GLY A 171 25.78 13.78 -36.01
CA GLY A 171 26.38 14.29 -37.25
C GLY A 171 27.19 15.58 -37.09
N THR A 172 27.88 15.77 -35.96
CA THR A 172 28.99 16.72 -35.87
C THR A 172 30.32 16.01 -35.91
N TRP A 173 31.02 16.17 -37.01
CA TRP A 173 32.28 15.49 -37.28
C TRP A 173 33.39 16.42 -36.82
N TRP A 174 34.32 15.93 -36.00
CA TRP A 174 35.47 16.70 -35.55
C TRP A 174 36.73 16.06 -36.14
N LYS A 175 37.62 16.89 -36.72
CA LYS A 175 38.95 16.44 -37.19
C LYS A 175 39.98 17.21 -36.37
N GLY A 176 40.52 16.57 -35.33
CA GLY A 176 41.32 17.27 -34.31
C GLY A 176 40.45 18.28 -33.54
N LYS A 177 40.95 19.50 -33.31
CA LYS A 177 40.23 20.57 -32.57
C LYS A 177 39.15 21.33 -33.38
N LYS A 178 38.82 20.94 -34.61
CA LYS A 178 37.87 21.67 -35.48
C LYS A 178 36.61 20.86 -35.81
N LEU A 179 35.46 21.54 -35.73
CA LEU A 179 34.11 21.08 -36.06
C LEU A 179 33.82 21.19 -37.56
N VAL A 180 33.25 20.15 -38.19
CA VAL A 180 33.17 19.97 -39.66
C VAL A 180 31.72 19.90 -40.22
N GLY A 181 30.66 19.80 -39.42
CA GLY A 181 29.26 19.84 -39.94
C GLY A 181 28.20 19.54 -38.88
N ASN A 182 26.87 19.64 -39.18
CA ASN A 182 25.78 19.39 -38.21
C ASN A 182 24.44 18.97 -38.91
N ARG A 183 23.68 17.98 -38.39
CA ARG A 183 22.36 17.54 -38.95
C ARG A 183 21.16 17.97 -38.07
N LYS A 184 20.12 18.55 -38.68
CA LYS A 184 19.04 19.30 -38.00
C LYS A 184 17.79 18.48 -37.58
N SER A 185 17.61 17.24 -38.01
CA SER A 185 16.30 16.54 -37.99
C SER A 185 15.90 15.79 -36.71
N LEU A 186 16.82 15.53 -35.76
CA LEU A 186 16.55 14.73 -34.54
C LEU A 186 16.28 15.56 -33.27
N LYS A 187 16.20 16.90 -33.39
CA LYS A 187 15.92 17.79 -32.25
C LYS A 187 14.52 17.67 -31.66
N LYS A 188 13.53 17.17 -32.41
CA LYS A 188 12.12 17.14 -31.98
C LYS A 188 11.76 15.98 -31.04
N GLU A 189 12.53 14.89 -31.01
CA GLU A 189 12.24 13.72 -30.16
C GLU A 189 13.03 13.74 -28.83
N ALA A 190 14.17 14.43 -28.77
CA ALA A 190 15.04 14.53 -27.59
C ALA A 190 14.52 15.50 -26.48
N ASP A 191 13.36 16.13 -26.69
CA ASP A 191 12.74 17.09 -25.77
C ASP A 191 11.60 16.49 -24.93
N GLN A 192 11.31 15.18 -25.05
CA GLN A 192 10.33 14.52 -24.16
C GLN A 192 11.00 14.19 -22.81
N THR A 193 10.92 15.13 -21.87
CA THR A 193 11.25 14.90 -20.46
C THR A 193 10.17 14.00 -19.82
N GLN A 194 10.50 12.75 -19.52
CA GLN A 194 9.68 11.92 -18.64
C GLN A 194 10.26 12.03 -17.22
N ALA A 195 9.46 12.53 -16.29
CA ALA A 195 9.79 12.47 -14.87
C ALA A 195 9.42 11.07 -14.37
N PHE A 196 10.42 10.31 -13.88
CA PHE A 196 10.19 9.05 -13.19
C PHE A 196 10.15 9.31 -11.69
N ASP A 197 9.14 8.79 -11.01
CA ASP A 197 9.15 8.63 -9.55
C ASP A 197 10.09 7.46 -9.22
N VAL A 198 11.38 7.74 -9.09
CA VAL A 198 12.38 6.72 -8.75
C VAL A 198 12.35 6.45 -7.26
N GLU A 199 12.25 5.17 -6.90
CA GLU A 199 12.31 4.70 -5.52
C GLU A 199 13.64 5.10 -4.86
N ALA A 200 13.58 5.53 -3.61
CA ALA A 200 14.78 5.97 -2.91
C ALA A 200 15.76 4.78 -2.71
N PRO A 201 17.10 5.02 -2.68
CA PRO A 201 18.07 3.95 -2.41
C PRO A 201 17.75 3.14 -1.15
N ALA A 202 17.25 3.81 -0.10
CA ALA A 202 16.82 3.17 1.15
C ALA A 202 15.61 2.23 0.97
N GLU A 203 14.69 2.52 0.05
CA GLU A 203 13.55 1.64 -0.24
C GLU A 203 14.03 0.36 -0.91
N LEU A 204 14.99 0.47 -1.84
CA LEU A 204 15.58 -0.67 -2.53
C LEU A 204 16.40 -1.58 -1.61
N VAL A 205 17.03 -1.04 -0.56
CA VAL A 205 17.70 -1.89 0.45
C VAL A 205 16.70 -2.85 1.10
N ILE A 206 15.52 -2.34 1.46
CA ILE A 206 14.44 -3.12 2.08
C ILE A 206 13.84 -4.10 1.07
N GLN A 207 13.60 -3.67 -0.16
CA GLN A 207 13.11 -4.57 -1.21
C GLN A 207 14.11 -5.69 -1.54
N GLY A 208 15.41 -5.41 -1.49
CA GLY A 208 16.45 -6.42 -1.66
C GLY A 208 16.38 -7.55 -0.64
N CYS A 209 15.84 -7.30 0.57
CA CYS A 209 15.57 -8.37 1.55
C CYS A 209 14.53 -9.38 1.05
N LYS A 210 13.66 -9.03 0.10
CA LYS A 210 12.71 -9.99 -0.52
C LYS A 210 13.42 -11.03 -1.39
N GLN A 211 14.61 -10.70 -1.91
CA GLN A 211 15.37 -11.56 -2.82
C GLN A 211 16.39 -12.43 -2.06
N ASP A 212 17.21 -11.81 -1.19
CA ASP A 212 18.33 -12.48 -0.50
C ASP A 212 18.34 -12.17 1.02
N PHE A 213 18.02 -13.17 1.86
CA PHE A 213 17.93 -13.03 3.33
C PHE A 213 19.27 -13.15 4.08
N SER A 214 20.29 -13.76 3.47
CA SER A 214 21.57 -14.04 4.15
C SER A 214 22.27 -12.79 4.65
N ASN A 215 22.03 -11.64 4.00
CA ASN A 215 22.76 -10.39 4.25
C ASN A 215 21.91 -9.33 4.97
N TYR A 216 20.83 -9.71 5.68
CA TYR A 216 19.95 -8.72 6.31
C TYR A 216 20.68 -7.80 7.31
N GLN A 217 21.68 -8.32 8.02
CA GLN A 217 22.48 -7.52 8.96
C GLN A 217 23.29 -6.44 8.23
N GLU A 218 23.94 -6.78 7.12
CA GLU A 218 24.65 -5.81 6.29
C GLU A 218 23.70 -4.74 5.75
N ARG A 219 22.51 -5.16 5.30
CA ARG A 219 21.46 -4.25 4.82
C ARG A 219 20.97 -3.28 5.90
N LEU A 220 20.87 -3.72 7.16
CA LEU A 220 20.54 -2.83 8.30
C LEU A 220 21.62 -1.76 8.49
N ILE A 221 22.90 -2.11 8.36
CA ILE A 221 24.00 -1.15 8.48
C ILE A 221 24.01 -0.19 7.28
N VAL A 222 23.69 -0.68 6.06
CA VAL A 222 23.50 0.19 4.89
C VAL A 222 22.36 1.18 5.11
N LEU A 223 21.22 0.76 5.67
CA LEU A 223 20.13 1.67 6.01
C LEU A 223 20.56 2.73 7.02
N GLU A 224 21.35 2.34 8.03
CA GLU A 224 21.93 3.28 8.97
C GLU A 224 22.86 4.29 8.28
N LEU A 225 23.70 3.86 7.33
CA LEU A 225 24.53 4.79 6.55
C LEU A 225 23.71 5.77 5.72
N LEU A 226 22.66 5.31 5.05
CA LEU A 226 21.85 6.14 4.15
C LEU A 226 20.94 7.11 4.92
N LEU A 227 20.46 6.71 6.10
CA LEU A 227 19.52 7.51 6.90
C LEU A 227 20.20 8.34 8.00
N ARG A 228 21.48 8.07 8.33
CA ARG A 228 22.30 8.97 9.14
C ARG A 228 22.45 10.30 8.41
N ARG A 229 21.58 11.26 8.75
CA ARG A 229 21.80 12.65 8.40
C ARG A 229 23.09 13.08 9.09
N GLU A 230 24.10 13.44 8.32
CA GLU A 230 25.20 14.23 8.85
C GLU A 230 24.58 15.46 9.53
N ASN A 231 24.79 15.57 10.84
CA ASN A 231 24.63 16.83 11.55
C ASN A 231 25.68 17.77 10.95
N ALA A 232 25.35 18.43 9.84
CA ALA A 232 26.09 19.60 9.42
C ALA A 232 25.92 20.63 10.55
N ASP A 233 27.06 21.02 11.12
CA ASP A 233 27.19 21.98 12.20
C ASP A 233 26.27 23.19 12.03
N ASP A 234 25.22 23.30 12.85
CA ASP A 234 24.48 24.54 13.00
C ASP A 234 24.20 24.72 14.50
N SER A 235 25.22 25.24 15.19
CA SER A 235 25.21 25.63 16.61
C SER A 235 24.24 26.77 16.94
N ASN A 236 23.24 27.06 16.09
CA ASN A 236 22.33 28.20 16.27
C ASN A 236 20.93 28.02 15.65
N ARG A 237 20.28 26.86 15.81
CA ARG A 237 18.83 26.76 15.60
C ARG A 237 18.13 25.94 16.69
N GLU A 238 17.64 26.63 17.71
CA GLU A 238 16.57 26.13 18.56
C GLU A 238 15.34 25.86 17.68
N LYS A 239 15.03 24.57 17.53
CA LYS A 239 14.01 23.91 16.68
C LYS A 239 14.56 23.36 15.36
N PRO A 240 14.86 22.05 15.31
CA PRO A 240 15.33 21.41 14.10
C PRO A 240 14.22 21.38 13.06
N ILE A 241 14.57 21.74 11.83
CA ILE A 241 13.65 21.78 10.69
C ILE A 241 13.14 20.36 10.46
N LEU A 242 11.84 20.17 10.71
CA LEU A 242 11.06 19.02 10.29
C LEU A 242 11.04 19.03 8.76
N VAL A 243 12.09 18.51 8.12
CA VAL A 243 12.09 18.28 6.69
C VAL A 243 11.04 17.20 6.48
N LYS A 244 9.84 17.60 6.03
CA LYS A 244 8.86 16.74 5.37
C LYS A 244 9.65 15.89 4.38
N MET A 245 9.98 14.66 4.76
CA MET A 245 10.42 13.70 3.78
C MET A 245 9.26 13.61 2.78
N THR A 246 9.59 13.48 1.49
CA THR A 246 8.65 12.84 0.57
C THR A 246 8.10 11.60 1.27
N PRO A 247 6.80 11.31 1.19
CA PRO A 247 6.17 10.23 1.96
C PRO A 247 6.76 8.90 1.53
N SER A 248 7.91 8.52 2.11
CA SER A 248 8.62 7.30 1.77
C SER A 248 7.99 6.19 2.59
N PRO A 249 7.39 5.19 1.95
CA PRO A 249 6.71 4.09 2.64
C PRO A 249 7.73 3.09 3.21
N LEU A 250 8.86 3.54 3.77
CA LEU A 250 9.94 2.68 4.26
C LEU A 250 9.43 1.67 5.30
N LEU A 251 8.63 2.14 6.26
CA LEU A 251 8.04 1.28 7.27
C LEU A 251 6.97 0.34 6.69
N HIS A 252 6.20 0.78 5.69
CA HIS A 252 5.23 -0.09 5.00
C HIS A 252 5.91 -1.18 4.19
N ILE A 253 7.01 -0.87 3.49
CA ILE A 253 7.82 -1.85 2.74
C ILE A 253 8.49 -2.82 3.73
N ALA A 254 9.00 -2.33 4.86
CA ALA A 254 9.56 -3.19 5.91
C ALA A 254 8.50 -4.13 6.48
N ALA A 255 7.28 -3.63 6.73
CA ALA A 255 6.17 -4.46 7.20
C ALA A 255 5.76 -5.54 6.18
N GLN A 256 5.86 -5.29 4.87
CA GLN A 256 5.62 -6.32 3.85
C GLN A 256 6.58 -7.52 3.95
N LEU A 257 7.76 -7.36 4.55
CA LEU A 257 8.67 -8.48 4.77
C LEU A 257 8.10 -9.51 5.74
N ALA A 258 7.06 -9.17 6.51
CA ALA A 258 6.35 -10.10 7.39
C ALA A 258 5.69 -11.27 6.65
N ASP A 259 5.45 -11.14 5.33
CA ASP A 259 4.98 -12.26 4.49
C ASP A 259 6.02 -13.37 4.36
N ILE A 260 7.31 -13.02 4.51
CA ILE A 260 8.42 -13.95 4.32
C ILE A 260 9.06 -14.28 5.65
N ASN A 261 9.44 -13.27 6.44
CA ASN A 261 10.01 -13.44 7.77
C ASN A 261 9.65 -12.29 8.73
N ILE A 262 8.82 -12.61 9.72
CA ILE A 262 8.30 -11.66 10.72
C ILE A 262 9.41 -11.12 11.62
N SER A 263 10.41 -11.93 12.01
CA SER A 263 11.46 -11.47 12.91
C SER A 263 12.34 -10.40 12.26
N VAL A 264 12.58 -10.53 10.95
CA VAL A 264 13.33 -9.54 10.16
C VAL A 264 12.50 -8.26 10.01
N ALA A 265 11.20 -8.38 9.72
CA ALA A 265 10.31 -7.22 9.64
C ALA A 265 10.26 -6.43 10.96
N VAL A 266 10.14 -7.12 12.10
CA VAL A 266 10.18 -6.52 13.44
C VAL A 266 11.47 -5.76 13.68
N GLU A 267 12.62 -6.40 13.43
CA GLU A 267 13.92 -5.77 13.66
C GLU A 267 14.13 -4.57 12.74
N MET A 268 13.74 -4.66 11.46
CA MET A 268 13.81 -3.54 10.52
C MET A 268 12.92 -2.37 10.96
N CYS A 269 11.69 -2.62 11.41
CA CYS A 269 10.82 -1.57 11.94
C CYS A 269 11.42 -0.89 13.18
N ARG A 270 12.04 -1.67 14.09
CA ARG A 270 12.74 -1.11 15.26
C ARG A 270 13.93 -0.24 14.88
N GLN A 271 14.75 -0.67 13.93
CA GLN A 271 15.89 0.13 13.46
C GLN A 271 15.43 1.40 12.74
N LEU A 272 14.40 1.33 11.90
CA LEU A 272 13.83 2.51 11.24
C LEU A 272 13.26 3.51 12.26
N HIS A 273 12.59 3.03 13.31
CA HIS A 273 12.14 3.89 14.40
C HIS A 273 13.32 4.55 15.15
N LYS A 274 14.39 3.80 15.44
CA LYS A 274 15.63 4.33 16.04
C LYS A 274 16.27 5.43 15.17
N LEU A 275 16.15 5.31 13.85
CA LEU A 275 16.56 6.31 12.86
C LEU A 275 15.57 7.48 12.71
N ARG A 276 14.57 7.57 13.61
CA ARG A 276 13.53 8.63 13.68
C ARG A 276 12.62 8.71 12.45
N VAL A 277 12.39 7.59 11.76
CA VAL A 277 11.34 7.50 10.74
C VAL A 277 9.96 7.55 11.42
N GLU A 278 9.08 8.43 10.95
CA GLU A 278 7.73 8.59 11.51
C GLU A 278 6.86 7.35 11.23
N ILE A 279 6.36 6.71 12.30
CA ILE A 279 5.58 5.45 12.19
C ILE A 279 4.17 5.66 11.64
N ASN A 280 3.59 6.82 11.94
CA ASN A 280 2.19 7.12 11.67
C ASN A 280 1.97 7.74 10.29
N MET A 281 3.00 7.75 9.43
CA MET A 281 2.88 8.25 8.07
C MET A 281 1.91 7.36 7.28
N PRO A 282 0.92 7.93 6.57
CA PRO A 282 0.06 7.17 5.68
C PRO A 282 0.83 6.78 4.40
N HIS A 283 0.53 5.60 3.86
CA HIS A 283 1.11 5.16 2.60
C HIS A 283 0.64 6.07 1.44
N PRO A 284 1.52 6.57 0.55
CA PRO A 284 1.17 7.57 -0.45
C PRO A 284 0.10 7.11 -1.45
N ARG A 285 -0.02 5.80 -1.70
CA ARG A 285 -1.01 5.26 -2.66
C ARG A 285 -2.31 4.78 -2.01
N THR A 286 -2.27 4.29 -0.77
CA THR A 286 -3.42 3.62 -0.13
C THR A 286 -4.02 4.47 1.00
N GLY A 287 -3.27 5.44 1.53
CA GLY A 287 -3.66 6.23 2.68
C GLY A 287 -3.68 5.45 3.99
N GLU A 288 -3.14 4.23 4.02
CA GLU A 288 -3.15 3.34 5.19
C GLU A 288 -1.93 3.59 6.08
N THR A 289 -2.13 3.47 7.40
CA THR A 289 -1.01 3.40 8.35
C THR A 289 -0.34 2.04 8.27
N VAL A 290 0.93 1.96 8.69
CA VAL A 290 1.69 0.69 8.74
C VAL A 290 0.97 -0.34 9.62
N LEU A 291 0.41 0.11 10.74
CA LEU A 291 -0.38 -0.71 11.65
C LEU A 291 -1.62 -1.29 10.96
N LEU A 292 -2.39 -0.45 10.26
CA LEU A 292 -3.59 -0.91 9.55
C LEU A 292 -3.24 -1.89 8.42
N GLN A 293 -2.18 -1.62 7.66
CA GLN A 293 -1.70 -2.53 6.61
C GLN A 293 -1.43 -3.93 7.19
N GLU A 294 -0.74 -4.00 8.32
CA GLU A 294 -0.43 -5.27 8.97
C GLU A 294 -1.68 -5.96 9.54
N CYS A 295 -2.59 -5.21 10.17
CA CYS A 295 -3.88 -5.74 10.64
C CYS A 295 -4.68 -6.36 9.49
N LYS A 296 -4.77 -5.68 8.34
CA LYS A 296 -5.45 -6.22 7.14
C LYS A 296 -4.79 -7.49 6.63
N ARG A 297 -3.46 -7.51 6.57
CA ARG A 297 -2.69 -8.69 6.13
C ARG A 297 -3.03 -9.91 6.98
N ILE A 298 -2.99 -9.77 8.31
CA ILE A 298 -3.33 -10.85 9.26
C ILE A 298 -4.78 -11.32 9.05
N CYS A 299 -5.73 -10.39 8.96
CA CYS A 299 -7.14 -10.71 8.74
C CYS A 299 -7.39 -11.45 7.40
N ILE A 300 -6.73 -11.03 6.31
CA ILE A 300 -6.86 -11.68 4.99
C ILE A 300 -6.25 -13.08 5.00
N LEU A 301 -5.10 -13.26 5.66
CA LEU A 301 -4.46 -14.57 5.79
C LEU A 301 -5.34 -15.56 6.58
N ALA A 302 -5.97 -15.10 7.66
CA ALA A 302 -6.89 -15.93 8.44
C ALA A 302 -8.08 -16.43 7.60
N ASN A 303 -8.66 -15.58 6.74
CA ASN A 303 -9.79 -15.95 5.88
C ASN A 303 -9.45 -16.98 4.80
N LYS A 304 -8.20 -17.02 4.31
CA LYS A 304 -7.76 -18.04 3.33
C LYS A 304 -7.60 -19.43 3.95
N CYS A 305 -7.44 -19.52 5.27
CA CYS A 305 -7.26 -20.77 6.01
C CYS A 305 -8.58 -21.30 6.61
N SER A 306 -9.72 -21.09 5.92
CA SER A 306 -11.06 -21.50 6.37
C SER A 306 -11.28 -23.02 6.50
N ASP A 307 -10.28 -23.85 6.16
CA ASP A 307 -10.25 -25.26 6.56
C ASP A 307 -9.94 -25.33 8.06
N ALA A 308 -10.98 -25.13 8.86
CA ALA A 308 -11.00 -25.24 10.30
C ALA A 308 -10.60 -26.66 10.73
N ASN A 309 -9.31 -26.93 10.92
CA ASN A 309 -8.74 -27.81 11.96
C ASN A 309 -7.26 -28.17 11.82
N SER A 310 -6.45 -27.49 11.01
CA SER A 310 -5.01 -27.81 10.94
C SER A 310 -4.12 -26.59 11.20
N LEU A 311 -3.51 -26.56 12.40
CA LEU A 311 -2.24 -25.87 12.76
C LEU A 311 -2.25 -24.39 13.23
N LEU A 312 -3.25 -23.89 13.98
CA LEU A 312 -3.36 -22.45 14.30
C LEU A 312 -3.22 -21.98 15.77
N VAL A 313 -2.80 -22.81 16.73
CA VAL A 313 -2.49 -22.27 18.08
C VAL A 313 -1.04 -21.76 18.19
N GLY A 314 -0.11 -22.30 17.39
CA GLY A 314 1.31 -21.88 17.39
C GLY A 314 1.66 -20.75 16.41
N ARG A 315 0.77 -20.40 15.47
CA ARG A 315 1.02 -19.36 14.44
C ARG A 315 0.49 -17.98 14.82
N THR A 316 -0.49 -17.90 15.72
CA THR A 316 -1.15 -16.63 16.07
C THR A 316 -0.26 -15.73 16.91
N THR A 317 0.60 -16.28 17.78
CA THR A 317 1.55 -15.49 18.58
C THR A 317 2.61 -14.83 17.72
N ASP A 318 3.14 -15.56 16.74
CA ASP A 318 4.19 -15.07 15.84
C ASP A 318 3.61 -14.06 14.85
N GLN A 319 2.40 -14.28 14.34
CA GLN A 319 1.73 -13.35 13.42
C GLN A 319 1.43 -11.99 14.05
N LEU A 320 1.19 -11.95 15.37
CA LEU A 320 0.92 -10.72 16.11
C LEU A 320 2.21 -10.02 16.59
N ALA A 321 3.39 -10.64 16.45
CA ALA A 321 4.65 -10.10 16.95
C ALA A 321 5.00 -8.74 16.32
N LEU A 322 4.71 -8.58 15.01
CA LEU A 322 4.91 -7.29 14.33
C LEU A 322 3.94 -6.23 14.84
N VAL A 323 2.66 -6.56 15.02
CA VAL A 323 1.66 -5.63 15.58
C VAL A 323 2.07 -5.18 16.98
N ARG A 324 2.45 -6.12 17.87
CA ARG A 324 2.95 -5.78 19.22
C ARG A 324 4.14 -4.84 19.16
N SER A 325 5.11 -5.15 18.30
CA SER A 325 6.30 -4.31 18.14
C SER A 325 5.95 -2.92 17.61
N LEU A 326 5.04 -2.80 16.64
CA LEU A 326 4.59 -1.50 16.12
C LEU A 326 3.91 -0.66 17.21
N LEU A 327 3.11 -1.29 18.06
CA LEU A 327 2.44 -0.62 19.20
C LEU A 327 3.45 -0.15 20.26
N GLU A 328 4.44 -1.00 20.61
CA GLU A 328 5.55 -0.62 21.50
C GLU A 328 6.36 0.57 20.97
N LEU A 329 6.50 0.68 19.65
CA LEU A 329 7.20 1.78 18.99
C LEU A 329 6.36 3.07 18.89
N GLY A 330 5.11 3.08 19.39
CA GLY A 330 4.24 4.26 19.39
C GLY A 330 3.37 4.44 18.14
N ALA A 331 3.07 3.36 17.41
CA ALA A 331 2.03 3.39 16.39
C ALA A 331 0.69 3.79 17.02
N ASN A 332 0.01 4.78 16.45
CA ASN A 332 -1.29 5.22 16.95
C ASN A 332 -2.37 4.24 16.49
N VAL A 333 -2.98 3.57 17.47
CA VAL A 333 -4.03 2.55 17.33
C VAL A 333 -5.30 3.04 16.65
N ASP A 334 -5.60 4.33 16.78
CA ASP A 334 -6.87 4.92 16.32
C ASP A 334 -6.73 5.64 14.97
N LEU A 335 -5.54 5.66 14.37
CA LEU A 335 -5.34 6.26 13.06
C LEU A 335 -6.03 5.45 11.97
N ALA A 336 -7.16 5.99 11.54
CA ALA A 336 -7.90 5.58 10.37
C ALA A 336 -7.19 5.90 9.05
N ASN A 337 -7.41 5.09 8.01
CA ASN A 337 -6.94 5.44 6.67
C ASN A 337 -7.65 6.68 6.10
N GLU A 338 -6.96 7.42 5.24
CA GLU A 338 -7.52 8.63 4.65
C GLU A 338 -8.63 8.34 3.64
N THR A 339 -8.63 7.16 3.02
CA THR A 339 -9.52 6.77 1.92
C THR A 339 -10.92 6.41 2.42
N ASN A 340 -11.01 5.36 3.25
CA ASN A 340 -12.26 4.78 3.74
C ASN A 340 -12.55 5.13 5.22
N GLY A 341 -11.60 5.74 5.92
CA GLY A 341 -11.67 5.89 7.37
C GLY A 341 -11.43 4.59 8.14
N GLU A 342 -11.09 3.45 7.57
CA GLU A 342 -10.98 2.19 8.33
C GLU A 342 -9.94 2.26 9.47
N SER A 343 -10.33 1.92 10.70
CA SER A 343 -9.40 1.79 11.84
C SER A 343 -8.88 0.35 11.99
N PRO A 344 -7.70 0.17 12.61
CA PRO A 344 -7.17 -1.16 12.96
C PRO A 344 -8.16 -2.01 13.74
N LEU A 345 -8.83 -1.41 14.74
CA LEU A 345 -9.82 -2.10 15.57
C LEU A 345 -11.09 -2.48 14.77
N GLY A 346 -11.58 -1.57 13.92
CA GLY A 346 -12.72 -1.86 13.04
C GLY A 346 -12.42 -2.98 12.04
N CYS A 347 -11.20 -3.02 11.50
CA CYS A 347 -10.74 -4.11 10.65
C CYS A 347 -10.75 -5.46 11.39
N ALA A 348 -10.15 -5.53 12.59
CA ALA A 348 -10.13 -6.75 13.39
C ALA A 348 -11.55 -7.23 13.75
N ALA A 349 -12.47 -6.30 14.06
CA ALA A 349 -13.86 -6.59 14.38
C ALA A 349 -14.67 -7.11 13.17
N TRP A 350 -14.45 -6.56 11.97
CA TRP A 350 -15.11 -7.01 10.73
C TRP A 350 -14.71 -8.45 10.35
N TYR A 351 -13.42 -8.77 10.48
CA TYR A 351 -12.88 -10.08 10.08
C TYR A 351 -12.92 -11.13 11.19
N GLY A 352 -13.25 -10.75 12.42
CA GLY A 352 -13.46 -11.69 13.53
C GLY A 352 -12.17 -12.15 14.22
N HIS A 353 -11.07 -11.39 14.10
CA HIS A 353 -9.78 -11.79 14.62
C HIS A 353 -9.61 -11.45 16.10
N LEU A 354 -10.19 -12.30 16.97
CA LEU A 354 -10.30 -12.10 18.42
C LEU A 354 -8.98 -11.71 19.11
N ALA A 355 -7.90 -12.45 18.85
CA ALA A 355 -6.59 -12.21 19.45
C ALA A 355 -5.94 -10.89 19.00
N LEU A 356 -6.24 -10.42 17.79
CA LEU A 356 -5.74 -9.11 17.31
C LEU A 356 -6.53 -7.99 17.99
N MET A 357 -7.84 -8.19 18.15
CA MET A 357 -8.72 -7.23 18.80
C MET A 357 -8.36 -7.06 20.28
N ASP A 358 -8.06 -8.15 20.99
CA ASP A 358 -7.57 -8.10 22.38
C ASP A 358 -6.32 -7.24 22.51
N LEU A 359 -5.36 -7.38 21.60
CA LEU A 359 -4.12 -6.61 21.62
C LEU A 359 -4.32 -5.13 21.33
N LEU A 360 -5.16 -4.81 20.36
CA LEU A 360 -5.47 -3.40 20.06
C LEU A 360 -6.18 -2.74 21.24
N LEU A 361 -7.10 -3.45 21.90
CA LEU A 361 -7.80 -2.95 23.07
C LEU A 361 -6.89 -2.86 24.30
N GLU A 362 -5.93 -3.78 24.48
CA GLU A 362 -4.89 -3.67 25.52
C GLU A 362 -3.97 -2.46 25.30
N ALA A 363 -3.69 -2.13 24.04
CA ALA A 363 -2.92 -0.95 23.65
C ALA A 363 -3.72 0.37 23.74
N GLY A 364 -4.98 0.32 24.20
CA GLY A 364 -5.80 1.51 24.43
C GLY A 364 -6.57 2.01 23.21
N ALA A 365 -6.83 1.16 22.21
CA ALA A 365 -7.68 1.52 21.07
C ALA A 365 -9.07 1.98 21.52
N ASP A 366 -9.58 3.02 20.88
CA ASP A 366 -10.91 3.55 21.16
C ASP A 366 -11.98 2.56 20.68
N LYS A 367 -12.63 1.93 21.66
CA LYS A 367 -13.71 0.95 21.46
C LYS A 367 -14.99 1.57 20.88
N ASP A 368 -15.17 2.89 21.03
CA ASP A 368 -16.35 3.63 20.57
C ASP A 368 -16.00 4.62 19.43
N GLY A 369 -14.73 4.67 19.03
CA GLY A 369 -14.20 5.63 18.08
C GLY A 369 -14.92 5.57 16.72
N PHE A 370 -15.38 6.73 16.26
CA PHE A 370 -16.00 6.89 14.95
C PHE A 370 -14.95 7.19 13.89
N LEU A 371 -15.10 6.59 12.72
CA LEU A 371 -14.20 6.88 11.62
C LEU A 371 -14.66 8.11 10.85
N ARG A 372 -13.71 8.98 10.50
CA ARG A 372 -13.97 10.29 9.85
C ARG A 372 -14.83 10.23 8.58
N ARG A 373 -14.82 9.11 7.85
CA ARG A 373 -15.57 8.90 6.59
C ARG A 373 -16.59 7.76 6.63
N CYS A 374 -16.42 6.83 7.55
CA CYS A 374 -17.30 5.70 7.78
C CYS A 374 -17.75 5.79 9.23
N SER A 375 -18.92 6.33 9.50
CA SER A 375 -19.43 6.57 10.86
C SER A 375 -19.71 5.30 11.71
N PHE A 376 -18.99 4.21 11.45
CA PHE A 376 -19.11 2.90 12.09
C PHE A 376 -18.19 2.83 13.29
N SER A 377 -18.74 2.41 14.43
CA SER A 377 -17.94 1.96 15.57
C SER A 377 -17.46 0.52 15.37
N PRO A 378 -16.44 0.07 16.11
CA PRO A 378 -16.01 -1.33 16.12
C PRO A 378 -17.15 -2.34 16.33
N LEU A 379 -18.16 -2.00 17.16
CA LEU A 379 -19.31 -2.86 17.39
C LEU A 379 -20.24 -2.97 16.17
N HIS A 380 -20.38 -1.88 15.38
CA HIS A 380 -21.09 -1.95 14.10
C HIS A 380 -20.40 -2.90 13.11
N PHE A 381 -19.07 -2.86 13.05
CA PHE A 381 -18.31 -3.78 12.19
C PHE A 381 -18.39 -5.24 12.66
N ALA A 382 -18.35 -5.50 13.97
CA ALA A 382 -18.56 -6.83 14.51
C ALA A 382 -19.97 -7.37 14.19
N ALA A 383 -21.00 -6.53 14.28
CA ALA A 383 -22.38 -6.87 13.93
C ALA A 383 -22.54 -7.16 12.43
N LEU A 384 -21.96 -6.32 11.58
CA LEU A 384 -22.01 -6.48 10.12
C LEU A 384 -21.24 -7.71 9.63
N GLY A 385 -20.08 -8.00 10.23
CA GLY A 385 -19.28 -9.20 9.95
C GLY A 385 -19.81 -10.49 10.58
N ASN A 386 -20.89 -10.43 11.38
CA ASN A 386 -21.43 -11.54 12.16
C ASN A 386 -20.41 -12.21 13.12
N ASN A 387 -19.53 -11.40 13.73
CA ASN A 387 -18.48 -11.90 14.63
C ASN A 387 -18.92 -11.81 16.09
N VAL A 388 -19.76 -12.76 16.52
CA VAL A 388 -20.35 -12.77 17.87
C VAL A 388 -19.29 -12.76 18.98
N ALA A 389 -18.19 -13.50 18.81
CA ALA A 389 -17.09 -13.51 19.79
C ALA A 389 -16.42 -12.13 19.96
N CYS A 390 -16.26 -11.39 18.87
CA CYS A 390 -15.73 -10.02 18.92
C CYS A 390 -16.74 -9.07 19.61
N ALA A 391 -18.03 -9.19 19.29
CA ALA A 391 -19.06 -8.40 19.98
C ALA A 391 -19.09 -8.69 21.50
N LYS A 392 -18.98 -9.97 21.93
CA LYS A 392 -18.86 -10.36 23.34
C LYS A 392 -17.69 -9.65 24.03
N MET A 393 -16.53 -9.60 23.37
CA MET A 393 -15.34 -8.96 23.91
C MET A 393 -15.49 -7.45 24.05
N LEU A 394 -15.98 -6.77 23.01
CA LEU A 394 -16.20 -5.32 23.05
C LEU A 394 -17.17 -4.94 24.19
N ILE A 395 -18.28 -5.68 24.32
CA ILE A 395 -19.26 -5.48 25.39
C ILE A 395 -18.66 -5.80 26.76
N GLY A 396 -17.85 -6.87 26.86
CA GLY A 396 -17.10 -7.20 28.07
C GLY A 396 -16.14 -6.10 28.51
N ARG A 397 -15.56 -5.33 27.58
CA ARG A 397 -14.76 -4.13 27.84
C ARG A 397 -15.59 -2.84 27.96
N SER A 398 -16.90 -2.98 28.19
CA SER A 398 -17.86 -1.89 28.37
C SER A 398 -17.94 -0.94 27.17
N ALA A 399 -17.83 -1.44 25.94
CA ALA A 399 -18.15 -0.65 24.75
C ALA A 399 -19.63 -0.24 24.78
N THR A 400 -19.94 0.93 24.25
CA THR A 400 -21.30 1.43 24.21
C THR A 400 -22.12 0.61 23.20
N VAL A 401 -23.26 0.07 23.64
CA VAL A 401 -24.07 -0.86 22.82
C VAL A 401 -24.98 -0.10 21.86
N ASN A 402 -25.47 1.05 22.29
CA ASN A 402 -26.38 1.91 21.55
C ASN A 402 -25.62 3.10 20.91
N VAL A 403 -24.47 2.80 20.28
CA VAL A 403 -23.75 3.82 19.51
C VAL A 403 -24.60 4.18 18.31
N GLU A 404 -24.95 5.45 18.16
CA GLU A 404 -25.62 5.96 16.96
C GLU A 404 -24.59 6.55 16.00
N MET A 405 -24.77 6.29 14.70
CA MET A 405 -23.88 6.83 13.66
C MET A 405 -24.16 8.32 13.37
N PRO A 406 -23.18 9.24 13.53
CA PRO A 406 -23.34 10.65 13.16
C PRO A 406 -23.02 10.91 11.67
N PRO A 407 -23.67 11.89 10.98
CA PRO A 407 -25.03 12.39 11.11
C PRO A 407 -25.81 12.06 9.82
N ALA A 408 -26.57 10.97 9.81
CA ALA A 408 -27.55 10.74 8.73
C ALA A 408 -28.66 9.77 9.13
N ASN A 409 -28.36 8.69 9.85
CA ASN A 409 -29.27 7.55 9.89
C ASN A 409 -29.64 6.99 11.28
N ALA A 410 -29.04 7.46 12.38
CA ALA A 410 -29.26 6.93 13.75
C ALA A 410 -29.22 5.37 13.82
N GLU A 411 -28.51 4.73 12.90
CA GLU A 411 -28.40 3.28 12.83
C GLU A 411 -27.54 2.80 13.99
N THR A 412 -28.00 1.75 14.68
CA THR A 412 -27.32 1.15 15.83
C THR A 412 -26.70 -0.21 15.46
N PRO A 413 -25.79 -0.77 16.28
CA PRO A 413 -25.27 -2.11 16.02
C PRO A 413 -26.36 -3.19 15.91
N LEU A 414 -27.50 -3.01 16.61
CA LEU A 414 -28.67 -3.89 16.50
C LEU A 414 -29.25 -3.90 15.08
N TYR A 415 -29.31 -2.74 14.42
CA TYR A 415 -29.75 -2.63 13.03
C TYR A 415 -28.88 -3.47 12.08
N PHE A 416 -27.55 -3.40 12.23
CA PHE A 416 -26.62 -4.19 11.42
C PHE A 416 -26.71 -5.70 11.72
N ALA A 417 -26.94 -6.08 12.98
CA ALA A 417 -27.17 -7.46 13.35
C ALA A 417 -28.43 -8.04 12.65
N ILE A 418 -29.54 -7.28 12.62
CA ILE A 418 -30.77 -7.68 11.90
C ILE A 418 -30.50 -7.76 10.39
N ARG A 419 -29.78 -6.79 9.81
CA ARG A 419 -29.40 -6.80 8.39
C ARG A 419 -28.54 -8.02 8.02
N SER A 420 -27.62 -8.42 8.91
CA SER A 420 -26.78 -9.62 8.74
C SER A 420 -27.54 -10.94 8.93
N LYS A 421 -28.78 -10.88 9.45
CA LYS A 421 -29.69 -12.02 9.71
C LYS A 421 -29.16 -12.96 10.79
N SER A 422 -28.34 -12.46 11.70
CA SER A 422 -27.75 -13.26 12.77
C SER A 422 -28.60 -13.21 14.04
N ALA A 423 -29.33 -14.29 14.31
CA ALA A 423 -30.14 -14.42 15.53
C ALA A 423 -29.26 -14.42 16.80
N GLU A 424 -28.07 -15.03 16.75
CA GLU A 424 -27.14 -15.06 17.90
C GLU A 424 -26.60 -13.66 18.23
N MET A 425 -26.24 -12.87 17.21
CA MET A 425 -25.79 -11.48 17.43
C MET A 425 -26.92 -10.61 17.99
N VAL A 426 -28.14 -10.77 17.47
CA VAL A 426 -29.32 -10.05 17.98
C VAL A 426 -29.62 -10.43 19.43
N ASP A 427 -29.57 -11.72 19.78
CA ASP A 427 -29.77 -12.17 21.17
C ASP A 427 -28.78 -11.53 22.12
N LEU A 428 -27.51 -11.53 21.71
CA LEU A 428 -26.43 -10.94 22.48
C LEU A 428 -26.66 -9.45 22.74
N LEU A 429 -26.95 -8.68 21.68
CA LEU A 429 -27.17 -7.23 21.78
C LEU A 429 -28.39 -6.91 22.64
N LEU A 430 -29.50 -7.63 22.45
CA LEU A 430 -30.72 -7.45 23.24
C LEU A 430 -30.52 -7.80 24.72
N ARG A 431 -29.70 -8.81 25.04
CA ARG A 431 -29.32 -9.12 26.43
C ARG A 431 -28.38 -8.09 27.03
N SER A 432 -27.57 -7.42 26.21
CA SER A 432 -26.64 -6.37 26.63
C SER A 432 -27.26 -4.96 26.60
N THR A 433 -28.58 -4.82 26.83
CA THR A 433 -29.28 -3.52 26.91
C THR A 433 -29.34 -2.70 25.60
N ALA A 434 -29.29 -3.37 24.44
CA ALA A 434 -29.57 -2.70 23.18
C ALA A 434 -31.00 -2.15 23.14
N ASP A 435 -31.16 -0.91 22.66
CA ASP A 435 -32.47 -0.26 22.55
C ASP A 435 -33.26 -0.86 21.38
N SER A 436 -34.32 -1.60 21.71
CA SER A 436 -35.24 -2.19 20.72
C SER A 436 -36.16 -1.15 20.07
N CYS A 437 -36.18 0.09 20.57
CA CYS A 437 -36.99 1.20 20.05
C CYS A 437 -36.18 2.22 19.24
N SER A 438 -34.86 2.04 19.08
CA SER A 438 -34.00 3.02 18.41
C SER A 438 -34.48 3.31 16.99
N PRO A 439 -34.76 4.58 16.62
CA PRO A 439 -35.28 4.92 15.31
C PRO A 439 -34.24 4.64 14.23
N CYS A 440 -34.63 3.94 13.17
CA CYS A 440 -33.78 3.63 12.03
C CYS A 440 -34.33 4.32 10.78
N THR A 441 -33.50 5.04 10.01
CA THR A 441 -33.94 5.58 8.72
C THR A 441 -33.88 4.52 7.64
N VAL A 442 -35.02 4.25 6.99
CA VAL A 442 -35.11 3.36 5.84
C VAL A 442 -35.16 4.20 4.57
N GLN A 443 -34.10 4.16 3.75
CA GLN A 443 -34.10 4.76 2.42
C GLN A 443 -34.81 3.83 1.43
N ARG A 444 -35.73 4.40 0.62
CA ARG A 444 -36.59 3.64 -0.30
C ARG A 444 -35.84 3.08 -1.52
N ASP A 445 -34.81 3.77 -2.01
CA ASP A 445 -34.18 3.45 -3.31
C ASP A 445 -32.66 3.32 -3.30
N CYS A 446 -32.01 3.39 -2.13
CA CYS A 446 -30.57 3.23 -2.03
C CYS A 446 -30.26 2.35 -0.84
N SER A 447 -29.74 1.15 -1.08
CA SER A 447 -28.79 0.58 -0.13
C SER A 447 -27.51 0.28 -0.88
N SER A 448 -26.43 0.92 -0.45
CA SER A 448 -25.07 0.75 -0.95
C SER A 448 -24.55 -0.70 -0.86
N PHE A 449 -25.37 -1.63 -0.35
CA PHE A 449 -25.04 -3.03 -0.06
C PHE A 449 -26.19 -4.02 -0.38
N GLY A 450 -27.11 -3.70 -1.30
CA GLY A 450 -27.88 -4.73 -2.03
C GLY A 450 -29.15 -5.31 -1.38
N VAL A 451 -29.80 -4.63 -0.44
CA VAL A 451 -31.20 -4.92 -0.06
C VAL A 451 -32.08 -3.85 -0.72
N ILE A 452 -32.79 -4.21 -1.80
CA ILE A 452 -33.83 -3.36 -2.39
C ILE A 452 -35.11 -3.66 -1.61
N LEU A 453 -35.57 -2.70 -0.80
CA LEU A 453 -36.86 -2.78 -0.12
C LEU A 453 -37.92 -2.26 -1.09
N SER A 454 -38.50 -3.16 -1.89
CA SER A 454 -39.65 -2.83 -2.75
C SER A 454 -40.90 -2.63 -1.88
N LEU A 455 -41.05 -1.43 -1.31
CA LEU A 455 -42.28 -1.03 -0.64
C LEU A 455 -43.36 -0.82 -1.72
N LYS A 456 -44.25 -1.80 -1.92
CA LYS A 456 -45.46 -1.60 -2.73
C LYS A 456 -46.33 -0.52 -2.09
N GLU A 457 -46.63 0.54 -2.83
CA GLU A 457 -47.59 1.57 -2.44
C GLU A 457 -48.94 0.91 -2.11
N GLY A 458 -49.33 0.97 -0.84
CA GLY A 458 -50.70 0.69 -0.43
C GLY A 458 -51.56 1.90 -0.79
N ASN A 459 -52.48 1.73 -1.73
CA ASN A 459 -53.56 2.68 -2.02
C ASN A 459 -54.29 3.09 -0.74
N ASN A 460 -53.89 4.21 -0.13
CA ASN A 460 -54.74 4.95 0.79
C ASN A 460 -55.46 6.04 -0.01
N SER A 461 -56.58 5.65 -0.60
CA SER A 461 -57.60 6.58 -1.05
C SER A 461 -58.16 7.32 0.17
N GLN A 462 -57.65 8.51 0.44
CA GLN A 462 -58.49 9.65 0.81
C GLN A 462 -57.93 10.90 0.14
N ALA A 463 -58.76 11.43 -0.76
CA ALA A 463 -58.54 12.66 -1.48
C ALA A 463 -58.52 13.84 -0.52
N GLU A 464 -57.50 14.69 -0.66
CA GLU A 464 -57.71 16.13 -0.64
C GLU A 464 -57.04 16.73 -1.88
N GLU A 465 -57.86 17.46 -2.64
CA GLU A 465 -57.54 18.09 -3.91
C GLU A 465 -56.55 19.24 -3.75
N GLY A 466 -55.66 19.41 -4.74
CA GLY A 466 -55.11 20.73 -5.02
C GLY A 466 -53.68 20.77 -5.56
N VAL A 467 -53.58 21.17 -6.83
CA VAL A 467 -52.48 21.93 -7.45
C VAL A 467 -51.36 21.17 -8.18
N ASN A 468 -51.51 21.20 -9.51
CA ASN A 468 -50.55 21.32 -10.60
C ASN A 468 -49.32 20.41 -10.70
N ALA A 469 -49.30 19.69 -11.81
CA ALA A 469 -48.14 19.09 -12.45
C ALA A 469 -46.99 20.11 -12.63
N GLY A 470 -45.85 19.79 -12.02
CA GLY A 470 -44.56 20.39 -12.26
C GLY A 470 -43.46 19.38 -11.95
N ASN A 471 -42.76 18.93 -13.00
CA ASN A 471 -41.59 18.07 -12.93
C ASN A 471 -40.54 18.62 -11.95
N VAL A 472 -40.47 18.03 -10.75
CA VAL A 472 -39.28 18.03 -9.88
C VAL A 472 -39.27 16.67 -9.19
N GLY A 473 -38.18 15.91 -9.32
CA GLY A 473 -38.00 14.65 -8.59
C GLY A 473 -37.99 14.91 -7.09
N VAL A 474 -39.16 14.76 -6.46
CA VAL A 474 -39.31 14.85 -5.00
C VAL A 474 -38.71 13.57 -4.43
N CYS A 475 -37.50 13.67 -3.88
CA CYS A 475 -36.94 12.63 -3.02
C CYS A 475 -37.94 12.37 -1.89
N ALA A 476 -38.63 11.23 -1.93
CA ALA A 476 -39.59 10.85 -0.91
C ALA A 476 -38.89 10.82 0.46
N ALA A 477 -39.48 11.47 1.46
CA ALA A 477 -38.89 11.62 2.79
C ALA A 477 -38.47 10.25 3.40
N PRO A 478 -37.30 10.17 4.06
CA PRO A 478 -36.84 8.94 4.71
C PRO A 478 -37.87 8.45 5.72
N MET A 479 -38.22 7.17 5.66
CA MET A 479 -39.15 6.57 6.60
C MET A 479 -38.38 6.24 7.88
N VAL A 480 -38.84 6.74 9.03
CA VAL A 480 -38.32 6.32 10.34
C VAL A 480 -39.05 5.04 10.73
N ALA A 481 -38.31 3.95 10.90
CA ALA A 481 -38.82 2.63 11.24
C ALA A 481 -38.21 2.13 12.56
N SER A 482 -38.96 1.35 13.33
CA SER A 482 -38.40 0.63 14.47
C SER A 482 -37.54 -0.56 14.00
N PRO A 483 -36.64 -1.10 14.83
CA PRO A 483 -35.89 -2.33 14.53
C PRO A 483 -36.82 -3.51 14.17
N LEU A 484 -38.00 -3.60 14.80
CA LEU A 484 -39.01 -4.60 14.48
C LEU A 484 -39.60 -4.39 13.08
N THR A 485 -40.02 -3.16 12.76
CA THR A 485 -40.54 -2.79 11.44
C THR A 485 -39.50 -3.08 10.37
N PHE A 486 -38.23 -2.76 10.61
CA PHE A 486 -37.13 -3.06 9.71
C PHE A 486 -36.94 -4.56 9.50
N GLY A 487 -36.93 -5.37 10.57
CA GLY A 487 -36.87 -6.82 10.48
C GLY A 487 -38.02 -7.42 9.65
N LEU A 488 -39.24 -6.90 9.83
CA LEU A 488 -40.41 -7.29 9.04
C LEU A 488 -40.28 -6.93 7.55
N LEU A 489 -39.73 -5.76 7.24
CA LEU A 489 -39.46 -5.35 5.86
C LEU A 489 -38.40 -6.24 5.21
N VAL A 490 -37.33 -6.58 5.92
CA VAL A 490 -36.31 -7.53 5.44
C VAL A 490 -36.93 -8.92 5.21
N ALA A 491 -37.82 -9.36 6.09
CA ALA A 491 -38.57 -10.61 5.92
C ALA A 491 -39.49 -10.55 4.69
N GLN A 492 -40.21 -9.45 4.48
CA GLN A 492 -41.06 -9.26 3.31
C GLN A 492 -40.25 -9.35 2.01
N SER A 493 -39.10 -8.69 1.93
CA SER A 493 -38.24 -8.80 0.75
C SER A 493 -37.78 -10.24 0.51
N LEU A 494 -37.41 -10.98 1.56
CA LEU A 494 -37.09 -12.41 1.43
C LEU A 494 -38.26 -13.24 0.89
N LYS A 495 -39.50 -12.83 1.17
CA LYS A 495 -40.73 -13.47 0.69
C LYS A 495 -41.00 -13.14 -0.78
N GLU A 496 -40.80 -11.91 -1.18
CA GLU A 496 -41.05 -11.48 -2.56
C GLU A 496 -40.08 -12.16 -3.54
N PHE A 497 -38.81 -12.35 -3.15
CA PHE A 497 -37.84 -13.19 -3.87
C PHE A 497 -38.07 -14.71 -3.73
N SER A 498 -39.15 -15.14 -3.07
CA SER A 498 -39.49 -16.56 -2.86
C SER A 498 -40.54 -17.11 -3.84
N ALA A 499 -40.88 -16.37 -4.90
CA ALA A 499 -41.74 -16.87 -5.96
C ALA A 499 -41.20 -18.21 -6.54
N PRO A 500 -42.08 -19.21 -6.79
CA PRO A 500 -41.68 -20.58 -7.07
C PRO A 500 -40.94 -20.79 -8.42
N GLU A 501 -40.92 -19.78 -9.30
CA GLU A 501 -40.49 -19.91 -10.69
C GLU A 501 -38.96 -19.86 -10.90
N GLU A 502 -38.16 -19.47 -9.89
CA GLU A 502 -36.69 -19.28 -10.05
C GLU A 502 -35.80 -20.30 -9.29
N LEU A 503 -36.36 -21.31 -8.62
CA LEU A 503 -35.60 -22.23 -7.76
C LEU A 503 -35.25 -23.57 -8.46
N SER A 504 -34.11 -23.62 -9.14
CA SER A 504 -33.62 -24.83 -9.83
C SER A 504 -32.83 -25.82 -8.96
N CYS A 505 -32.45 -25.49 -7.70
CA CYS A 505 -31.57 -26.32 -6.86
C CYS A 505 -32.05 -26.47 -5.39
N THR A 506 -31.92 -27.69 -4.83
CA THR A 506 -32.33 -28.07 -3.46
C THR A 506 -31.50 -27.39 -2.35
N VAL A 507 -30.21 -27.15 -2.58
CA VAL A 507 -29.31 -26.52 -1.59
C VAL A 507 -29.70 -25.07 -1.32
N GLU A 508 -30.06 -24.34 -2.38
CA GLU A 508 -30.47 -22.94 -2.27
C GLU A 508 -31.81 -22.80 -1.54
N ARG A 509 -32.73 -23.74 -1.78
CA ARG A 509 -34.00 -23.84 -1.05
C ARG A 509 -33.79 -24.03 0.46
N SER A 510 -32.92 -24.94 0.85
CA SER A 510 -32.60 -25.20 2.28
C SER A 510 -31.95 -23.99 2.96
N ARG A 511 -30.99 -23.32 2.29
CA ARG A 511 -30.36 -22.09 2.82
C ARG A 511 -31.36 -20.96 3.00
N ARG A 512 -32.26 -20.76 2.03
CA ARG A 512 -33.30 -19.73 2.11
C ARG A 512 -34.32 -20.02 3.21
N GLN A 513 -34.73 -21.28 3.38
CA GLN A 513 -35.63 -21.67 4.47
C GLN A 513 -34.99 -21.47 5.85
N THR A 514 -33.68 -21.68 5.96
CA THR A 514 -32.93 -21.41 7.20
C THR A 514 -32.93 -19.91 7.51
N ARG A 515 -32.58 -19.06 6.53
CA ARG A 515 -32.61 -17.59 6.67
C ARG A 515 -34.00 -17.04 7.02
N TRP A 516 -35.04 -17.66 6.47
CA TRP A 516 -36.42 -17.30 6.76
C TRP A 516 -36.78 -17.55 8.22
N LYS A 517 -36.45 -18.75 8.73
CA LYS A 517 -36.64 -19.10 10.14
C LYS A 517 -35.79 -18.25 11.09
N GLU A 518 -34.57 -17.92 10.70
CA GLU A 518 -33.71 -17.00 11.46
C GLU A 518 -34.36 -15.62 11.57
N MET A 519 -34.95 -15.11 10.49
CA MET A 519 -35.65 -13.81 10.51
C MET A 519 -36.92 -13.84 11.37
N GLU A 520 -37.68 -14.92 11.32
CA GLU A 520 -38.82 -15.14 12.21
C GLU A 520 -38.39 -15.12 13.69
N CYS A 521 -37.29 -15.81 14.01
CA CYS A 521 -36.69 -15.81 15.34
C CYS A 521 -36.25 -14.40 15.76
N ILE A 522 -35.55 -13.66 14.89
CA ILE A 522 -35.12 -12.28 15.16
C ILE A 522 -36.32 -11.38 15.47
N CYS A 523 -37.36 -11.39 14.63
CA CYS A 523 -38.54 -10.55 14.82
C CYS A 523 -39.28 -10.89 16.13
N THR A 524 -39.42 -12.19 16.45
CA THR A 524 -40.05 -12.62 17.71
C THR A 524 -39.23 -12.24 18.95
N MET A 525 -37.90 -12.27 18.87
CA MET A 525 -37.02 -11.81 19.95
C MET A 525 -37.12 -10.30 20.20
N VAL A 526 -37.10 -9.50 19.14
CA VAL A 526 -37.25 -8.05 19.24
C VAL A 526 -38.63 -7.70 19.80
N ALA A 527 -39.70 -8.36 19.34
CA ALA A 527 -41.06 -8.16 19.85
C ALA A 527 -41.19 -8.49 21.34
N LYS A 528 -40.63 -9.61 21.80
CA LYS A 528 -40.61 -9.98 23.23
C LYS A 528 -39.92 -8.93 24.08
N ARG A 529 -38.76 -8.40 23.64
CA ARG A 529 -38.06 -7.33 24.36
C ARG A 529 -38.82 -6.01 24.34
N LEU A 530 -39.51 -5.67 23.26
CA LEU A 530 -40.38 -4.49 23.22
C LEU A 530 -41.50 -4.57 24.27
N LEU A 531 -42.12 -5.74 24.44
CA LEU A 531 -43.15 -5.94 25.48
C LEU A 531 -42.61 -5.78 26.89
N GLU A 532 -41.40 -6.27 27.17
CA GLU A 532 -40.77 -6.16 28.49
C GLU A 532 -40.39 -4.71 28.86
N VAL A 533 -39.95 -3.91 27.88
CA VAL A 533 -39.55 -2.50 28.08
C VAL A 533 -40.76 -1.57 28.20
N ASN A 534 -41.93 -1.96 27.67
CA ASN A 534 -43.16 -1.16 27.66
C ASN A 534 -43.80 -0.85 29.03
N GLY A 535 -43.17 -1.25 30.14
CA GLY A 535 -43.45 -0.68 31.47
C GLY A 535 -43.16 0.83 31.59
N GLY A 536 -42.46 1.43 30.62
CA GLY A 536 -42.17 2.86 30.54
C GLY A 536 -42.17 3.41 29.11
N SER A 537 -43.35 3.59 28.52
CA SER A 537 -43.68 4.65 27.53
C SER A 537 -42.65 5.02 26.42
N LYS A 538 -41.99 4.05 25.77
CA LYS A 538 -41.14 4.34 24.58
C LYS A 538 -41.32 3.45 23.34
N GLY A 539 -42.07 2.35 23.38
CA GLY A 539 -42.28 1.49 22.20
C GLY A 539 -43.73 1.43 21.70
N ILE A 540 -44.06 2.16 20.63
CA ILE A 540 -45.38 2.05 19.99
C ILE A 540 -45.30 0.99 18.89
N VAL A 541 -45.74 -0.23 19.18
CA VAL A 541 -46.08 -1.20 18.13
C VAL A 541 -47.26 -0.61 17.36
N THR A 542 -47.10 -0.41 16.05
CA THR A 542 -48.12 0.22 15.22
C THR A 542 -49.05 -0.84 14.62
N ARG A 543 -50.28 -0.44 14.23
CA ARG A 543 -51.16 -1.29 13.41
C ARG A 543 -50.50 -1.72 12.10
N GLY A 544 -49.56 -0.91 11.59
CA GLY A 544 -48.76 -1.22 10.41
C GLY A 544 -47.83 -2.42 10.63
N ASP A 545 -47.21 -2.55 11.80
CA ASP A 545 -46.32 -3.68 12.13
C ASP A 545 -47.09 -5.00 12.20
N ILE A 546 -48.30 -4.98 12.79
CA ILE A 546 -49.19 -6.14 12.84
C ILE A 546 -49.63 -6.53 11.42
N HIS A 547 -50.00 -5.55 10.58
CA HIS A 547 -50.36 -5.80 9.19
C HIS A 547 -49.20 -6.41 8.39
N LEU A 548 -47.98 -5.86 8.53
CA LEU A 548 -46.78 -6.40 7.89
C LEU A 548 -46.47 -7.83 8.36
N ALA A 549 -46.57 -8.12 9.66
CA ALA A 549 -46.39 -9.47 10.19
C ALA A 549 -47.40 -10.48 9.59
N CYS A 550 -48.66 -10.08 9.40
CA CYS A 550 -49.67 -10.88 8.70
C CYS A 550 -49.32 -11.09 7.21
N VAL A 551 -48.87 -10.05 6.51
CA VAL A 551 -48.47 -10.13 5.09
C VAL A 551 -47.27 -11.05 4.91
N VAL A 552 -46.31 -11.02 5.82
CA VAL A 552 -45.13 -11.90 5.82
C VAL A 552 -45.51 -13.34 6.21
N GLY A 553 -46.49 -13.53 7.08
CA GLY A 553 -47.02 -14.84 7.49
C GLY A 553 -46.44 -15.37 8.81
N PHE A 554 -45.89 -14.50 9.65
CA PHE A 554 -45.38 -14.85 10.99
C PHE A 554 -46.52 -14.80 12.02
N TRP A 555 -47.39 -15.82 12.03
CA TRP A 555 -48.59 -15.83 12.88
C TRP A 555 -48.29 -15.85 14.38
N GLU A 556 -47.21 -16.51 14.81
CA GLU A 556 -46.78 -16.50 16.22
C GLU A 556 -46.36 -15.09 16.66
N LEU A 557 -45.69 -14.35 15.78
CA LEU A 557 -45.34 -12.95 16.03
C LEU A 557 -46.60 -12.08 16.13
N VAL A 558 -47.59 -12.29 15.27
CA VAL A 558 -48.88 -11.57 15.32
C VAL A 558 -49.57 -11.78 16.67
N GLN A 559 -49.55 -13.01 17.22
CA GLN A 559 -50.10 -13.29 18.55
C GLN A 559 -49.35 -12.59 19.68
N ILE A 560 -48.03 -12.36 19.52
CA ILE A 560 -47.21 -11.65 20.52
C ILE A 560 -47.46 -10.13 20.44
N LEU A 561 -47.73 -9.59 19.24
CA LEU A 561 -47.93 -8.16 19.02
C LEU A 561 -49.36 -7.68 19.33
N LEU A 562 -50.34 -8.59 19.35
CA LEU A 562 -51.73 -8.35 19.79
C LEU A 562 -51.84 -8.48 21.31
#